data_AF-A0A448P1S6-F1
#
_entry.id   AF-A0A448P1S6-F1
#
_cell.length_a   1.000
_cell.length_b   1.000
_cell.length_c   1.000
_cell.angle_alpha   90.00
_cell.angle_beta   90.00
_cell.angle_gamma   90.00
#
_symmetry.space_group_name_H-M   'P 1'
#
loop_
_entity.id
_entity.type
_entity.pdbx_description
1 polymer ?
#
loop_
_entity_poly.entity_id
_entity_poly.type
_entity_poly.pdbx_seq_one_letter_code
_entity_poly.pdbx_strand_id
1 'polypeptide(L)'
;MTIPSTSRSPAAGADRPDAPAPLGGDPAHWWHTTEDGRVECELCPRHCRLREGQRGFCFVRVRHDDRLVLDTYGRSSGFCLDPVEKKPLAHFHPGTSVLSFGTAGCNLACKFCQNWEISPSAILTPC
;
A
#
# COMPACT_ATOMS: atom_id res chain seq x y z
N MET A 1 20.73 10.85 -38.19
CA MET A 1 19.37 10.96 -37.64
C MET A 1 19.49 10.65 -36.15
N THR A 2 19.73 11.69 -35.35
CA THR A 2 20.15 11.56 -33.95
C THR A 2 18.91 11.57 -33.08
N ILE A 3 18.69 10.50 -32.31
CA ILE A 3 17.59 10.41 -31.34
C ILE A 3 17.98 11.29 -30.14
N PRO A 4 17.17 12.30 -29.76
CA PRO A 4 17.48 13.10 -28.58
C PRO A 4 17.24 12.26 -27.32
N SER A 5 18.28 12.14 -26.49
CA SER A 5 18.22 11.53 -25.17
C SER A 5 17.40 12.43 -24.22
N THR A 6 16.18 12.05 -23.91
CA THR A 6 15.45 12.64 -22.78
C THR A 6 15.98 12.02 -21.50
N SER A 7 16.86 12.75 -20.83
CA SER A 7 17.26 12.50 -19.45
C SER A 7 16.05 12.65 -18.53
N ARG A 8 15.41 11.54 -18.14
CA ARG A 8 14.61 11.53 -16.91
C ARG A 8 15.58 11.31 -15.75
N SER A 9 15.88 12.39 -15.03
CA SER A 9 16.52 12.32 -13.72
C SER A 9 15.73 11.37 -12.80
N PRO A 10 16.40 10.58 -11.96
CA PRO A 10 15.72 9.79 -10.94
C PRO A 10 15.10 10.75 -9.94
N ALA A 11 13.81 10.56 -9.63
CA ALA A 11 13.21 11.24 -8.50
C ALA A 11 14.00 10.85 -7.24
N ALA A 12 14.58 11.86 -6.59
CA ALA A 12 15.43 11.73 -5.42
C ALA A 12 14.69 11.03 -4.27
N GLY A 13 15.42 10.15 -3.56
CA GLY A 13 14.99 9.58 -2.29
C GLY A 13 15.03 8.06 -2.21
N ALA A 14 16.11 7.42 -2.66
CA ALA A 14 16.49 6.11 -2.13
C ALA A 14 17.36 6.37 -0.90
N ASP A 15 16.89 6.06 0.31
CA ASP A 15 17.70 6.21 1.51
C ASP A 15 17.55 5.02 2.48
N ARG A 16 18.60 4.85 3.28
CA ARG A 16 19.13 3.63 3.94
C ARG A 16 18.17 2.79 4.80
N PRO A 17 18.43 1.46 4.92
CA PRO A 17 17.53 0.50 5.58
C PRO A 17 17.46 0.54 7.13
N ASP A 18 18.17 1.43 7.83
CA ASP A 18 18.32 1.33 9.30
C ASP A 18 17.96 2.60 10.10
N ALA A 19 17.23 3.57 9.51
CA ALA A 19 16.73 4.71 10.27
C ALA A 19 15.31 4.42 10.80
N PRO A 20 15.01 4.64 12.10
CA PRO A 20 13.65 4.51 12.61
C PRO A 20 12.74 5.51 11.87
N ALA A 21 11.64 5.01 11.29
CA ALA A 21 10.70 5.82 10.53
C ALA A 21 10.22 6.99 11.39
N PRO A 22 10.30 8.24 10.91
CA PRO A 22 9.76 9.39 11.63
C PRO A 22 8.26 9.17 11.87
N LEU A 23 7.70 9.86 12.87
CA LEU A 23 6.26 9.96 13.07
C LEU A 23 5.63 10.57 11.81
N GLY A 24 5.29 9.71 10.85
CA GLY A 24 4.98 10.10 9.48
C GLY A 24 5.00 8.95 8.47
N GLY A 25 5.05 7.69 8.90
CA GLY A 25 4.98 6.51 8.02
C GLY A 25 6.20 6.31 7.12
N ASP A 26 6.37 5.10 6.61
CA ASP A 26 7.45 4.81 5.66
C ASP A 26 7.15 5.45 4.29
N PRO A 27 8.16 5.98 3.57
CA PRO A 27 7.93 6.60 2.26
C PRO A 27 7.21 5.65 1.29
N ALA A 28 6.10 6.10 0.73
CA ALA A 28 5.41 5.36 -0.33
C ALA A 28 5.98 5.75 -1.69
N HIS A 29 6.06 4.78 -2.60
CA HIS A 29 6.40 5.02 -4.00
C HIS A 29 5.15 5.07 -4.90
N TRP A 30 5.38 5.39 -6.18
CA TRP A 30 4.37 5.47 -7.25
C TRP A 30 3.32 6.56 -7.02
N TRP A 31 3.78 7.81 -6.98
CA TRP A 31 2.93 8.99 -6.90
C TRP A 31 3.62 10.21 -7.52
N HIS A 32 2.84 11.24 -7.81
CA HIS A 32 3.33 12.54 -8.24
C HIS A 32 2.46 13.67 -7.68
N THR A 33 2.98 14.89 -7.69
CA THR A 33 2.20 16.09 -7.35
C THR A 33 1.49 16.62 -8.59
N THR A 34 0.19 16.84 -8.51
CA THR A 34 -0.63 17.38 -9.58
C THR A 34 -0.53 18.91 -9.65
N GLU A 35 -0.96 19.50 -10.76
CA GLU A 35 -0.96 20.97 -10.96
C GLU A 35 -1.82 21.71 -9.90
N ASP A 36 -2.87 21.06 -9.39
CA ASP A 36 -3.72 21.60 -8.31
C ASP A 36 -3.14 21.35 -6.90
N GLY A 37 -1.88 20.91 -6.80
CA GLY A 37 -1.16 20.74 -5.53
C GLY A 37 -1.58 19.50 -4.73
N ARG A 38 -2.25 18.52 -5.36
CA ARG A 38 -2.59 17.23 -4.74
C ARG A 38 -1.48 16.21 -4.96
N VAL A 39 -1.48 15.17 -4.14
CA VAL A 39 -0.67 13.98 -4.40
C VAL A 39 -1.55 12.94 -5.07
N GLU A 40 -1.22 12.53 -6.30
CA GLU A 40 -1.90 11.44 -7.00
C GLU A 40 -1.10 10.15 -6.84
N CYS A 41 -1.74 9.11 -6.27
CA CYS A 41 -1.16 7.78 -6.10
C CYS A 41 -1.47 6.89 -7.30
N GLU A 42 -0.44 6.37 -7.96
CA GLU A 42 -0.54 5.57 -9.19
C GLU A 42 -0.40 4.06 -8.97
N LEU A 43 -0.17 3.59 -7.73
CA LEU A 43 0.08 2.16 -7.48
C LEU A 43 -1.08 1.25 -7.95
N CYS A 44 -2.31 1.74 -7.84
CA CYS A 44 -3.50 0.94 -8.11
C CYS A 44 -4.45 1.71 -9.05
N PRO A 45 -5.39 1.02 -9.72
CA PRO A 45 -6.25 1.63 -10.75
C PRO A 45 -7.23 2.69 -10.23
N ARG A 46 -7.15 3.09 -8.95
CA ARG A 46 -8.00 4.13 -8.37
C ARG A 46 -7.47 5.55 -8.50
N HIS A 47 -6.17 5.71 -8.74
CA HIS A 47 -5.55 7.03 -8.93
C HIS A 47 -5.98 8.06 -7.88
N CYS A 48 -5.90 7.71 -6.59
CA CYS A 48 -6.41 8.56 -5.51
C CYS A 48 -5.64 9.90 -5.47
N ARG A 49 -6.37 11.02 -5.55
CA ARG A 49 -5.84 12.39 -5.45
C ARG A 49 -6.04 12.96 -4.06
N LEU A 50 -4.97 13.00 -3.27
CA LEU A 50 -4.99 13.25 -1.84
C LEU A 50 -4.66 14.71 -1.50
N ARG A 51 -5.51 15.28 -0.64
CA ARG A 51 -5.20 16.50 0.13
C ARG A 51 -4.31 16.16 1.32
N GLU A 52 -3.68 17.16 1.91
CA GLU A 52 -2.86 16.98 3.12
C GLU A 52 -3.67 16.30 4.24
N GLY A 53 -3.08 15.30 4.90
CA GLY A 53 -3.74 14.46 5.90
C GLY A 53 -4.77 13.46 5.35
N GLN A 54 -5.06 13.46 4.05
CA GLN A 54 -6.05 12.57 3.46
C GLN A 54 -5.48 11.17 3.21
N ARG A 55 -6.24 10.14 3.58
CA ARG A 55 -5.96 8.74 3.25
C ARG A 55 -6.54 8.39 1.88
N GLY A 56 -5.82 7.56 1.14
CA GLY A 56 -6.33 6.91 -0.06
C GLY A 56 -7.44 5.91 0.26
N PHE A 57 -8.09 5.40 -0.78
CA PHE A 57 -9.18 4.44 -0.60
C PHE A 57 -8.76 3.19 0.19
N CYS A 58 -7.51 2.75 0.02
CA CYS A 58 -6.96 1.61 0.75
C CYS A 58 -6.67 1.90 2.22
N PHE A 59 -6.85 3.16 2.67
CA PHE A 59 -6.63 3.66 4.04
C PHE A 59 -5.21 3.58 4.61
N VAL A 60 -4.29 2.89 3.92
CA VAL A 60 -2.90 2.68 4.36
C VAL A 60 -1.88 3.61 3.71
N ARG A 61 -2.28 4.30 2.64
CA ARG A 61 -1.49 5.36 1.99
C ARG A 61 -2.09 6.70 2.37
N VAL A 62 -1.32 7.55 3.03
CA VAL A 62 -1.75 8.88 3.47
C VAL A 62 -0.83 9.93 2.88
N ARG A 63 -1.37 11.10 2.57
CA ARG A 63 -0.54 12.27 2.30
C ARG A 63 -0.15 12.93 3.61
N HIS A 64 1.15 13.06 3.84
CA HIS A 64 1.72 13.75 4.98
C HIS A 64 2.94 14.57 4.54
N ASP A 65 3.01 15.83 4.92
CA ASP A 65 4.11 16.76 4.61
C ASP A 65 4.47 16.77 3.11
N ASP A 66 3.45 16.93 2.26
CA ASP A 66 3.56 16.92 0.80
C ASP A 66 4.16 15.62 0.20
N ARG A 67 4.12 14.53 0.95
CA ARG A 67 4.60 13.21 0.54
C ARG A 67 3.52 12.16 0.71
N LEU A 68 3.60 11.08 -0.06
CA LEU A 68 2.82 9.89 0.20
C LEU A 68 3.61 8.96 1.13
N VAL A 69 2.96 8.49 2.19
CA VAL A 69 3.57 7.63 3.21
C VAL A 69 2.66 6.42 3.53
N LEU A 70 3.24 5.39 4.13
CA LEU A 70 2.60 4.13 4.50
C LEU A 70 2.40 4.04 6.01
N ASP A 71 1.15 3.95 6.44
CA ASP A 71 0.82 3.79 7.87
C ASP A 71 0.96 2.34 8.37
N THR A 72 1.05 1.37 7.46
CA THR A 72 1.07 -0.06 7.78
C THR A 72 2.39 -0.75 7.48
N TYR A 73 3.42 -0.01 7.06
CA TYR A 73 4.72 -0.63 6.84
C TYR A 73 5.25 -1.22 8.16
N GLY A 74 5.81 -2.43 8.07
CA GLY A 74 6.24 -3.21 9.24
C GLY A 74 5.11 -3.70 10.16
N ARG A 75 3.82 -3.45 9.84
CA ARG A 75 2.67 -3.81 10.69
C ARG A 75 1.83 -4.91 10.04
N SER A 76 1.81 -6.08 10.67
CA SER A 76 0.96 -7.20 10.26
C SER A 76 -0.43 -7.10 10.90
N SER A 77 -1.48 -7.44 10.14
CA SER A 77 -2.83 -7.62 10.68
C SER A 77 -3.07 -9.03 11.21
N GLY A 78 -2.09 -9.93 11.06
CA GLY A 78 -2.14 -11.30 11.58
C GLY A 78 -1.38 -12.27 10.69
N PHE A 79 -1.18 -13.48 11.22
CA PHE A 79 -0.66 -14.61 10.46
C PHE A 79 -1.39 -15.89 10.84
N CYS A 80 -1.53 -16.81 9.89
CA CYS A 80 -2.17 -18.10 10.11
C CYS A 80 -1.51 -19.16 9.22
N LEU A 81 -1.28 -20.35 9.79
CA LEU A 81 -0.98 -21.55 9.01
C LEU A 81 -2.31 -22.26 8.74
N ASP A 82 -2.70 -22.28 7.48
CA ASP A 82 -3.94 -22.92 7.02
C ASP A 82 -3.61 -24.09 6.08
N PRO A 83 -4.53 -25.05 5.89
CA PRO A 83 -4.45 -25.98 4.77
C PRO A 83 -4.57 -25.22 3.43
N VAL A 84 -3.84 -25.66 2.41
CA VAL A 84 -3.81 -25.01 1.09
C VAL A 84 -5.20 -24.94 0.44
N GLU A 85 -6.09 -25.88 0.77
CA GLU A 85 -7.47 -25.97 0.28
C GLU A 85 -8.35 -24.78 0.68
N LYS A 86 -7.94 -24.01 1.71
CA LYS A 86 -8.63 -22.75 2.07
C LYS A 86 -8.41 -21.66 1.03
N LYS A 87 -7.34 -21.75 0.23
CA LYS A 87 -7.00 -20.76 -0.80
C LYS A 87 -7.74 -21.06 -2.10
N PRO A 88 -8.09 -20.03 -2.90
CA PRO A 88 -8.78 -20.22 -4.18
C PRO A 88 -7.81 -20.74 -5.26
N LEU A 89 -7.18 -21.90 -5.02
CA LEU A 89 -6.21 -22.55 -5.92
C LEU A 89 -6.68 -23.98 -6.21
N ALA A 90 -6.95 -24.29 -7.48
CA ALA A 90 -7.43 -25.60 -7.89
C ALA A 90 -6.30 -26.63 -7.95
N HIS A 91 -6.43 -27.75 -7.22
CA HIS A 91 -5.46 -28.87 -7.22
C HIS A 91 -3.99 -28.44 -6.99
N PHE A 92 -3.78 -27.40 -6.18
CA PHE A 92 -2.46 -26.87 -5.88
C PHE A 92 -1.92 -27.50 -4.59
N HIS A 93 -1.00 -28.45 -4.72
CA HIS A 93 -0.34 -29.17 -3.62
C HIS A 93 -1.26 -29.70 -2.49
N PRO A 94 -2.24 -30.59 -2.79
CA PRO A 94 -3.21 -31.05 -1.81
C PRO A 94 -2.57 -31.61 -0.52
N GLY A 95 -3.19 -31.33 0.63
CA GLY A 95 -2.74 -31.78 1.95
C GLY A 95 -1.58 -31.00 2.56
N THR A 96 -1.06 -29.98 1.85
CA THR A 96 0.03 -29.14 2.36
C THR A 96 -0.47 -27.92 3.13
N SER A 97 0.42 -27.31 3.92
CA SER A 97 0.15 -26.08 4.65
C SER A 97 0.58 -24.84 3.85
N VAL A 98 -0.15 -23.74 4.03
CA VAL A 98 0.16 -22.43 3.49
C VAL A 98 0.24 -21.38 4.61
N LEU A 99 1.30 -20.56 4.57
CA LEU A 99 1.41 -19.39 5.45
C LEU A 99 0.62 -18.23 4.86
N SER A 100 -0.35 -17.76 5.62
CA SER A 100 -1.12 -16.55 5.32
C SER A 100 -0.63 -15.43 6.21
N PHE A 101 -0.14 -14.35 5.63
CA PHE A 101 0.24 -13.14 6.34
C PHE A 101 -0.11 -11.92 5.49
N GLY A 102 -0.38 -10.78 6.12
CA GLY A 102 -0.74 -9.57 5.40
C GLY A 102 -0.81 -8.34 6.31
N THR A 103 -0.98 -7.18 5.68
CA THR A 103 -1.23 -5.92 6.39
C THR A 103 -2.72 -5.60 6.36
N ALA A 104 -3.14 -4.58 7.12
CA ALA A 104 -4.45 -3.98 6.90
C ALA A 104 -4.51 -3.27 5.52
N GLY A 105 -5.72 -3.01 5.02
CA GLY A 105 -5.98 -2.22 3.82
C GLY A 105 -6.19 -3.04 2.54
N CYS A 106 -7.10 -2.57 1.69
CA CYS A 106 -7.37 -3.15 0.37
C CYS A 106 -7.75 -2.06 -0.64
N ASN A 107 -7.31 -2.18 -1.88
CA ASN A 107 -7.74 -1.31 -2.99
C ASN A 107 -9.07 -1.76 -3.61
N LEU A 108 -9.75 -2.76 -3.06
CA LEU A 108 -11.04 -3.30 -3.50
C LEU A 108 -12.11 -3.15 -2.40
N ALA A 109 -13.38 -3.21 -2.79
CA ALA A 109 -14.54 -3.14 -1.89
C ALA A 109 -15.44 -4.37 -2.09
N CYS A 110 -14.85 -5.57 -1.98
CA CYS A 110 -15.53 -6.82 -2.30
C CYS A 110 -16.68 -7.08 -1.32
N LYS A 111 -17.90 -7.29 -1.83
CA LYS A 111 -19.11 -7.57 -1.02
C LYS A 111 -18.99 -8.84 -0.17
N PHE A 112 -18.20 -9.81 -0.63
CA PHE A 112 -18.04 -11.13 0.01
C PHE A 112 -16.59 -11.37 0.42
N CYS A 113 -15.90 -10.33 0.89
CA CYS A 113 -14.52 -10.47 1.33
C CYS A 113 -14.45 -11.29 2.62
N GLN A 114 -13.69 -12.38 2.63
CA GLN A 114 -13.41 -13.11 3.87
C GLN A 114 -12.57 -12.28 4.85
N ASN A 115 -11.76 -11.35 4.33
CA ASN A 115 -10.89 -10.47 5.11
C ASN A 115 -11.52 -9.07 5.30
N TRP A 116 -12.86 -8.97 5.28
CA TRP A 116 -13.56 -7.68 5.29
C TRP A 116 -13.29 -6.87 6.56
N GLU A 117 -12.96 -7.49 7.69
CA GLU A 117 -12.66 -6.79 8.94
C GLU A 117 -11.35 -5.99 8.86
N ILE A 118 -10.40 -6.45 8.04
CA ILE A 118 -9.06 -5.82 7.88
C ILE A 118 -8.91 -5.04 6.56
N SER A 119 -9.91 -5.11 5.67
CA SER A 119 -9.84 -4.52 4.32
C SER A 119 -10.18 -3.02 4.26
N PRO A 120 -11.27 -2.52 4.90
CA PRO A 120 -11.42 -1.13 5.27
C PRO A 120 -10.68 -0.94 6.61
N SER A 121 -9.49 -0.36 6.59
CA SER A 121 -8.74 -0.16 7.83
C SER A 121 -9.33 1.01 8.63
N ALA A 122 -10.51 0.81 9.21
CA ALA A 122 -11.03 1.60 10.32
C ALA A 122 -10.24 1.32 11.63
N ILE A 123 -9.36 0.32 11.61
CA ILE A 123 -8.47 -0.08 12.72
C ILE A 123 -7.34 0.96 12.97
N LEU A 124 -7.15 1.94 12.08
CA LEU A 124 -6.09 2.96 12.19
C LEU A 124 -6.55 4.31 12.77
N THR A 125 -7.78 4.42 13.28
CA THR A 125 -8.14 5.58 14.11
C THR A 125 -7.63 5.29 15.52
N PRO A 126 -6.66 6.06 16.05
CA PRO A 126 -6.31 5.95 17.46
C PRO A 126 -7.53 6.35 18.29
N CYS A 127 -7.82 5.58 19.34
CA CYS A 127 -8.59 6.11 20.47
C CYS A 127 -7.92 7.36 21.04
#